data_AF-A0A149PC11-F1
#
_entry.id   AF-A0A149PC11-F1
#
_cell.length_a   1.000
_cell.length_b   1.000
_cell.length_c   1.000
_cell.angle_alpha   90.00
_cell.angle_beta   90.00
_cell.angle_gamma   90.00
#
_symmetry.space_group_name_H-M   'P 1'
#
loop_
_entity.id
_entity.type
_entity.pdbx_description
1 polymer ?
#
loop_
_entity_poly.entity_id
_entity_poly.type
_entity_poly.pdbx_seq_one_letter_code
_entity_poly.pdbx_strand_id
1 'polypeptide(L)'
;MRIRHFVTCALLTAFALTAAAADDTACATLVGTASASSAQGFSLRDGEPVDFVGGGGKTVHGKLLVFSDGGVFRAYWQPDERPDKYVLANAGTDAVRLVSSEPRGTPAPGGQPGTAMRPQRVLSCPML
;
A
#
# COMPACT_ATOMS: atom_id res chain seq x y z
N MET A 1 47.72 -36.04 -38.85
CA MET A 1 47.34 -36.48 -37.49
C MET A 1 47.81 -35.40 -36.52
N ARG A 2 47.01 -34.76 -35.67
CA ARG A 2 45.83 -35.17 -34.89
C ARG A 2 44.99 -33.92 -34.59
N ILE A 3 43.70 -33.99 -34.90
CA ILE A 3 42.67 -33.07 -34.40
C ILE A 3 42.44 -33.43 -32.92
N ARG A 4 42.41 -32.45 -32.02
CA ARG A 4 41.97 -32.64 -30.64
C ARG A 4 40.91 -31.61 -30.30
N HIS A 5 39.68 -32.14 -30.24
CA HIS A 5 38.45 -31.51 -29.82
C HIS A 5 38.56 -31.08 -28.34
N PHE A 6 38.31 -29.81 -28.05
CA PHE A 6 38.03 -29.36 -26.69
C PHE A 6 36.53 -29.18 -26.55
N VAL A 7 35.96 -30.03 -25.70
CA VAL A 7 34.53 -30.15 -25.41
C VAL A 7 34.08 -28.92 -24.63
N THR A 8 33.23 -28.12 -25.27
CA THR A 8 32.45 -27.04 -24.66
C THR A 8 31.46 -27.63 -23.66
N CYS A 9 31.53 -27.24 -22.39
CA CYS A 9 30.48 -27.54 -21.41
C CYS A 9 30.17 -26.26 -20.64
N ALA A 10 29.30 -25.43 -21.21
CA ALA A 10 28.76 -24.25 -20.55
C ALA A 10 27.58 -24.68 -19.66
N LEU A 11 27.81 -24.74 -18.35
CA LEU A 11 26.75 -24.89 -17.36
C LEU A 11 26.04 -23.53 -17.17
N LEU A 12 24.98 -23.31 -17.94
CA LEU A 12 24.04 -22.20 -17.73
C LEU A 12 23.05 -22.61 -16.63
N THR A 13 23.34 -22.24 -15.39
CA THR A 13 22.35 -22.26 -14.31
C THR A 13 21.32 -21.16 -14.59
N ALA A 14 20.17 -21.54 -15.13
CA ALA A 14 19.00 -20.69 -15.20
C ALA A 14 18.47 -20.45 -13.78
N PHE A 15 18.80 -19.30 -13.18
CA PHE A 15 18.00 -18.76 -12.09
C PHE A 15 16.64 -18.41 -12.69
N ALA A 16 15.67 -19.31 -12.55
CA ALA A 16 14.27 -18.97 -12.77
C ALA A 16 13.87 -18.02 -11.64
N LEU A 17 14.05 -16.71 -11.85
CA LEU A 17 13.21 -15.73 -11.17
C LEU A 17 11.79 -16.00 -11.65
N THR A 18 10.97 -16.59 -10.79
CA THR A 18 9.52 -16.51 -10.92
C THR A 18 9.13 -15.04 -10.78
N ALA A 19 9.17 -14.31 -11.89
CA ALA A 19 8.48 -13.05 -12.04
C ALA A 19 6.99 -13.36 -12.01
N ALA A 20 6.34 -13.08 -10.88
CA ALA A 20 4.88 -12.97 -10.84
C ALA A 20 4.48 -11.91 -11.86
N ALA A 21 3.60 -12.30 -12.78
CA ALA A 21 3.32 -11.61 -14.02
C ALA A 21 2.39 -10.43 -13.80
N ALA A 22 2.96 -9.26 -13.48
CA ALA A 22 2.20 -8.10 -13.08
C ALA A 22 1.22 -7.53 -14.14
N ASP A 23 -0.02 -8.04 -14.12
CA ASP A 23 -1.23 -7.20 -14.02
C ASP A 23 -1.39 -6.63 -12.57
N ASP A 24 -0.32 -6.83 -11.77
CA ASP A 24 -0.20 -7.14 -10.34
C ASP A 24 0.78 -6.18 -9.62
N THR A 25 0.73 -4.87 -9.90
CA THR A 25 1.70 -3.88 -9.33
C THR A 25 1.31 -3.29 -7.96
N ALA A 26 0.18 -3.71 -7.38
CA ALA A 26 -0.24 -3.28 -6.05
C ALA A 26 0.13 -4.33 -4.98
N CYS A 27 0.72 -3.89 -3.89
CA CYS A 27 1.09 -4.74 -2.75
C CYS A 27 -0.11 -5.13 -1.89
N ALA A 28 -1.13 -4.26 -1.88
CA ALA A 28 -2.33 -4.40 -1.08
C ALA A 28 -3.46 -3.48 -1.58
N THR A 29 -4.59 -3.53 -0.88
CA THR A 29 -5.69 -2.57 -1.00
C THR A 29 -6.03 -2.03 0.39
N LEU A 30 -6.22 -0.71 0.51
CA LEU A 30 -6.87 -0.08 1.66
C LEU A 30 -8.38 -0.12 1.50
N VAL A 31 -9.07 -0.68 2.49
CA VAL A 31 -10.52 -0.91 2.46
C VAL A 31 -11.16 -0.49 3.79
N GLY A 32 -12.39 -0.01 3.75
CA GLY A 32 -13.16 0.25 4.98
C GLY A 32 -13.58 -1.05 5.67
N THR A 33 -13.74 -1.03 6.99
CA THR A 33 -13.97 -2.24 7.80
C THR A 33 -15.44 -2.59 8.05
N ALA A 34 -16.40 -1.78 7.59
CA ALA A 34 -17.81 -1.97 7.95
C ALA A 34 -18.47 -3.22 7.31
N SER A 35 -17.73 -4.03 6.54
CA SER A 35 -18.09 -5.34 6.01
C SER A 35 -16.82 -6.07 5.57
N ALA A 36 -16.78 -7.40 5.77
CA ALA A 36 -15.61 -8.25 5.54
C ALA A 36 -15.17 -8.42 4.07
N SER A 37 -15.60 -7.53 3.16
CA SER A 37 -15.28 -7.59 1.74
C SER A 37 -14.22 -6.55 1.37
N SER A 38 -13.23 -6.94 0.58
CA SER A 38 -12.18 -6.04 0.05
C SER A 38 -12.69 -5.00 -0.97
N ALA A 39 -13.99 -4.98 -1.25
CA ALA A 39 -14.63 -4.03 -2.15
C ALA A 39 -15.14 -2.76 -1.44
N GLN A 40 -15.00 -2.66 -0.12
CA GLN A 40 -15.58 -1.58 0.65
C GLN A 40 -14.71 -0.31 0.66
N GLY A 41 -15.31 0.80 0.22
CA GLY A 41 -14.75 2.14 0.37
C GLY A 41 -14.77 2.65 1.82
N PHE A 42 -14.21 3.82 2.06
CA PHE A 42 -14.08 4.42 3.39
C PHE A 42 -14.20 5.95 3.32
N SER A 43 -14.45 6.61 4.44
CA SER A 43 -14.52 8.07 4.51
C SER A 43 -13.15 8.67 4.85
N LEU A 44 -12.71 9.70 4.12
CA LEU A 44 -11.48 10.43 4.40
C LEU A 44 -11.69 11.35 5.62
N ARG A 45 -11.61 10.79 6.83
CA ARG A 45 -11.78 11.50 8.10
C ARG A 45 -10.91 10.88 9.19
N ASP A 46 -10.58 11.69 10.19
CA ASP A 46 -9.81 11.22 11.34
C ASP A 46 -10.56 10.10 12.09
N GLY A 47 -9.83 9.06 12.45
CA GLY A 47 -10.35 7.88 13.15
C GLY A 47 -11.08 6.87 12.27
N GLU A 48 -11.23 7.10 10.96
CA GLU A 48 -11.89 6.13 10.08
C GLU A 48 -11.14 4.79 10.10
N PRO A 49 -11.81 3.66 10.45
CA PRO A 49 -11.21 2.34 10.38
C PRO A 49 -10.93 1.94 8.93
N VAL A 50 -9.68 1.61 8.63
CA VAL A 50 -9.23 1.22 7.30
C VAL A 50 -8.20 0.10 7.41
N ASP A 51 -8.50 -1.03 6.77
CA ASP A 51 -7.64 -2.19 6.74
C ASP A 51 -6.72 -2.17 5.53
N PHE A 52 -5.47 -2.58 5.73
CA PHE A 52 -4.53 -2.90 4.66
C PHE A 52 -4.62 -4.40 4.36
N VAL A 53 -5.21 -4.75 3.21
CA VAL A 53 -5.41 -6.14 2.78
C VAL A 53 -4.36 -6.47 1.72
N GLY A 54 -3.32 -7.19 2.12
CA GLY A 54 -2.22 -7.60 1.26
C GLY A 54 -2.53 -8.82 0.38
N GLY A 55 -1.71 -9.01 -0.66
CA GLY A 55 -1.70 -10.25 -1.43
C GLY A 55 -1.47 -11.47 -0.53
N GLY A 56 -2.23 -12.54 -0.74
CA GLY A 56 -2.16 -13.76 0.09
C GLY A 56 -3.05 -13.78 1.34
N GLY A 57 -3.93 -12.78 1.51
CA GLY A 57 -4.96 -12.79 2.56
C GLY A 57 -4.52 -12.26 3.93
N LYS A 58 -3.33 -11.65 4.04
CA LYS A 58 -2.90 -10.94 5.25
C LYS A 58 -3.65 -9.62 5.35
N THR A 59 -4.36 -9.42 6.44
CA THR A 59 -4.98 -8.14 6.80
C THR A 59 -4.21 -7.50 7.95
N VAL A 60 -3.92 -6.21 7.81
CA VAL A 60 -3.40 -5.37 8.90
C VAL A 60 -4.44 -4.30 9.19
N HIS A 61 -4.97 -4.33 10.42
CA HIS A 61 -5.95 -3.34 10.86
C HIS A 61 -5.29 -1.99 11.12
N GLY A 62 -6.05 -0.93 10.91
CA GLY A 62 -5.57 0.41 11.15
C GLY A 62 -6.67 1.46 11.04
N LYS A 63 -6.24 2.71 11.10
CA LYS A 63 -7.13 3.86 10.99
C LYS A 63 -6.49 4.99 10.21
N LEU A 64 -7.35 5.85 9.67
CA LEU A 64 -6.93 7.12 9.13
C LEU A 64 -6.69 8.13 10.24
N LEU A 65 -5.63 8.90 10.06
CA LEU A 65 -5.40 10.16 10.76
C LEU A 65 -5.43 11.26 9.71
N VAL A 66 -6.18 12.33 9.95
CA VAL A 66 -6.32 13.41 8.97
C VAL A 66 -5.89 14.72 9.60
N PHE A 67 -5.01 15.43 8.90
CA PHE A 67 -4.47 16.70 9.34
C PHE A 67 -4.79 17.80 8.33
N SER A 68 -5.04 19.01 8.81
CA SER A 68 -5.18 20.22 8.01
C SER A 68 -3.88 21.01 8.03
N ASP A 69 -3.42 21.40 6.85
CA ASP A 69 -2.19 22.15 6.65
C ASP A 69 -2.43 23.20 5.56
N GLY A 70 -2.71 24.44 5.98
CA GLY A 70 -2.90 25.56 5.05
C GLY A 70 -4.03 25.38 4.03
N GLY A 71 -5.14 24.74 4.43
CA GLY A 71 -6.29 24.48 3.55
C GLY A 71 -6.19 23.17 2.75
N VAL A 72 -5.10 22.42 2.91
CA VAL A 72 -4.94 21.07 2.36
C VAL A 72 -5.15 20.04 3.46
N PHE A 73 -5.99 19.03 3.18
CA PHE A 73 -6.11 17.87 4.06
C PHE A 73 -5.09 16.80 3.67
N ARG A 74 -4.32 16.33 4.66
CA ARG A 74 -3.33 15.25 4.52
C ARG A 74 -3.82 14.06 5.31
N ALA A 75 -4.05 12.95 4.63
CA ALA A 75 -4.41 11.69 5.26
C ALA A 75 -3.18 10.82 5.46
N TYR A 76 -3.11 10.20 6.62
CA TYR A 76 -2.14 9.20 7.00
C TYR A 76 -2.88 7.95 7.40
N TRP A 77 -2.35 6.78 7.07
CA TRP A 77 -2.79 5.51 7.61
C TRP A 77 -1.82 5.06 8.70
N GLN A 78 -2.36 4.64 9.83
CA GLN A 78 -1.61 4.10 10.95
C GLN A 78 -2.11 2.67 11.22
N PRO A 79 -1.23 1.66 11.17
CA PRO A 79 -1.57 0.32 11.65
C PRO A 79 -1.92 0.37 13.13
N ASP A 80 -2.87 -0.45 13.55
CA ASP A 80 -3.15 -0.62 14.96
C ASP A 80 -1.93 -1.17 15.70
N GLU A 81 -1.76 -0.75 16.95
CA GLU A 81 -0.65 -1.14 17.84
C GLU A 81 0.77 -0.74 17.34
N ARG A 82 0.87 0.02 16.24
CA ARG A 82 2.14 0.53 15.71
C ARG A 82 2.21 2.06 15.77
N PRO A 83 3.38 2.65 16.10
CA PRO A 83 3.52 4.11 16.10
C PRO A 83 3.63 4.69 14.69
N ASP A 84 4.08 3.89 13.72
CA ASP A 84 4.37 4.31 12.35
C ASP A 84 3.14 4.90 11.65
N LYS A 85 3.38 5.96 10.88
CA LYS A 85 2.34 6.66 10.12
C LYS A 85 2.78 6.77 8.67
N TYR A 86 1.86 6.43 7.78
CA TYR A 86 2.12 6.40 6.36
C TYR A 86 1.22 7.40 5.66
N VAL A 87 1.79 8.46 5.07
CA VAL A 87 0.98 9.40 4.28
C VAL A 87 0.40 8.67 3.08
N LEU A 88 -0.87 8.93 2.76
CA LEU A 88 -1.51 8.48 1.54
C LEU A 88 -1.08 9.43 0.40
N ALA A 89 0.03 9.12 -0.25
CA ALA A 89 0.47 9.86 -1.43
C ALA A 89 -0.34 9.42 -2.65
N ASN A 90 -1.17 10.30 -3.20
CA ASN A 90 -1.99 10.03 -4.38
C ASN A 90 -1.11 9.52 -5.54
N ALA A 91 -1.48 8.38 -6.10
CA ALA A 91 -0.82 7.73 -7.24
C ALA A 91 -1.80 7.39 -8.37
N GLY A 92 -3.00 7.97 -8.35
CA GLY A 92 -4.08 7.72 -9.29
C GLY A 92 -5.45 7.92 -8.65
N THR A 93 -6.52 7.69 -9.42
CA THR A 93 -7.90 7.88 -8.95
C THR A 93 -8.26 6.98 -7.76
N ASP A 94 -7.78 5.73 -7.77
CA ASP A 94 -8.04 4.72 -6.74
C ASP A 94 -6.74 4.03 -6.32
N ALA A 95 -5.66 4.81 -6.28
CA ALA A 95 -4.33 4.29 -5.98
C ALA A 95 -3.53 5.28 -5.14
N VAL A 96 -2.80 4.75 -4.16
CA VAL A 96 -1.92 5.50 -3.28
C VAL A 96 -0.57 4.80 -3.13
N ARG A 97 0.44 5.56 -2.73
CA ARG A 97 1.66 5.03 -2.12
C ARG A 97 1.64 5.38 -0.64
N LEU A 98 1.85 4.38 0.21
CA LEU A 98 2.13 4.57 1.63
C LEU A 98 3.60 4.93 1.80
N VAL A 99 3.86 6.10 2.37
CA VAL A 99 5.21 6.62 2.63
C VAL A 99 5.34 6.96 4.11
N SER A 100 6.28 6.32 4.80
CA SER A 100 6.52 6.60 6.23
C SER A 100 6.99 8.05 6.41
N SER A 101 6.28 8.81 7.22
CA SER A 101 6.61 10.21 7.52
C SER A 101 5.89 10.69 8.77
N GLU A 102 6.45 11.71 9.40
CA GLU A 102 5.74 12.41 10.49
C GLU A 102 4.53 13.18 9.95
N PRO A 103 3.43 13.26 10.72
CA PRO A 103 2.29 14.08 10.37
C PRO A 103 2.65 15.56 10.25
N ARG A 104 2.06 16.21 9.26
CA ARG A 104 2.17 17.65 9.05
C ARG A 104 0.82 18.32 9.23
N GLY A 105 0.84 19.49 9.87
CA GLY A 105 -0.36 20.28 10.16
C GLY A 105 -0.94 19.95 11.52
N THR A 106 -2.21 20.32 11.72
CA THR A 106 -2.97 20.06 12.94
C THR A 106 -4.09 19.06 12.67
N PRO A 107 -4.56 18.29 13.66
CA PRO A 107 -5.66 17.35 13.44
C PRO A 107 -6.88 18.03 12.82
N ALA A 108 -7.47 17.40 11.80
CA ALA A 108 -8.63 17.93 11.10
C ALA A 108 -9.87 17.89 12.02
N PRO A 109 -10.62 18.99 12.13
CA PRO A 109 -11.76 19.06 13.05
C PRO A 109 -12.98 18.33 12.49
N GLY A 110 -13.83 17.82 13.38
CA GLY A 110 -15.22 17.49 13.08
C GLY A 110 -15.43 16.50 11.93
N GLY A 111 -14.51 15.54 11.74
CA GLY A 111 -14.60 14.53 10.69
C GLY A 111 -14.34 15.06 9.27
N GLN A 112 -13.76 16.25 9.13
CA GLN A 112 -13.38 16.80 7.82
C GLN A 112 -12.15 16.08 7.24
N PRO A 113 -12.04 15.99 5.89
CA PRO A 113 -13.02 16.44 4.91
C PRO A 113 -14.24 15.53 4.77
N GLY A 114 -14.20 14.29 5.27
CA GLY A 114 -15.32 13.35 5.25
C GLY A 114 -15.66 12.81 3.87
N THR A 115 -14.82 13.07 2.87
CA THR A 115 -15.05 12.65 1.48
C THR A 115 -15.05 11.14 1.37
N ALA A 116 -16.06 10.57 0.70
CA ALA A 116 -16.09 9.13 0.42
C ALA A 116 -15.01 8.74 -0.59
N MET A 117 -14.23 7.72 -0.24
CA MET A 117 -13.18 7.13 -1.05
C MET A 117 -13.60 5.72 -1.48
N ARG A 118 -13.33 5.37 -2.75
CA ARG A 118 -13.34 3.97 -3.18
C ARG A 118 -12.15 3.23 -2.54
N PRO A 119 -12.15 1.88 -2.50
CA PRO A 119 -10.96 1.12 -2.12
C PRO A 119 -9.72 1.63 -2.84
N GLN A 120 -8.60 1.79 -2.13
CA GLN A 120 -7.38 2.35 -2.69
C GLN A 120 -6.34 1.26 -2.87
N ARG A 121 -5.90 1.01 -4.10
CA ARG A 121 -4.75 0.14 -4.38
C ARG A 121 -3.49 0.76 -3.80
N VAL A 122 -2.70 -0.02 -3.07
CA VAL A 122 -1.43 0.44 -2.50
C VAL A 122 -0.29 -0.01 -3.40
N LEU A 123 0.40 0.94 -4.03
CA LEU A 123 1.49 0.68 -4.98
C LEU A 123 2.88 0.68 -4.30
N SER A 124 2.93 0.71 -2.98
CA SER A 124 4.14 0.51 -2.18
C SER A 124 3.97 -0.69 -1.23
N CYS A 125 5.06 -1.37 -0.91
CA CYS A 125 5.07 -2.55 -0.05
C CYS A 125 5.77 -2.20 1.29
N PRO A 126 5.11 -1.44 2.20
CA PRO A 126 5.70 -1.20 3.52
C PRO A 126 5.86 -2.51 4.30
N MET A 127 6.90 -2.59 5.12
CA MET A 127 7.08 -3.71 6.05
C MET A 127 6.20 -3.50 7.28
N LEU A 128 5.05 -4.19 7.32
CA LEU A 128 4.01 -4.05 8.34
C LEU A 128 3.95 -5.25 9.29
#